data_AF-A0A6A6TJC4-F1
#
_entry.id   AF-A0A6A6TJC4-F1
#
_cell.length_a   1.000
_cell.length_b   1.000
_cell.length_c   1.000
_cell.angle_alpha   90.00
_cell.angle_beta   90.00
_cell.angle_gamma   90.00
#
_symmetry.space_group_name_H-M   'P 1'
#
loop_
_entity.id
_entity.type
_entity.pdbx_description
1 polymer ?
#
loop_
_entity_poly.entity_id
_entity_poly.type
_entity_poly.pdbx_seq_one_letter_code
_entity_poly.pdbx_strand_id
1 'polypeptide(L)'
;MASRPITRMGAPALRCSLRPLCAHMPRNCLVRPAAYTSRVGSQHAASGTSIRSFHSSIALRGLMPEAENPPPKESEDSESPTVPTDITTTEYNQRADEFMEELYTRLEQEQDKRTEVDVEFSAGVLEVSIQNKGTYVLNKQPPNKQIWLSSPLTGPKRFDWVVTGEGLHQKEGGGSGDWVYLKDGTSLTELVRKELGVQLGVEEPAST
;
A
#
# COMPACT_ATOMS: atom_id res chain seq x y z
N MET A 1 23.92 64.69 44.78
CA MET A 1 25.24 64.97 44.16
C MET A 1 25.76 63.63 43.66
N ALA A 2 25.78 63.39 42.34
CA ALA A 2 26.91 63.68 41.41
C ALA A 2 28.01 62.58 41.53
N SER A 3 28.50 61.89 40.48
CA SER A 3 28.34 62.03 39.01
C SER A 3 28.62 60.70 38.27
N ARG A 4 28.33 60.63 36.95
CA ARG A 4 28.78 59.58 35.99
C ARG A 4 30.14 59.94 35.37
N PRO A 5 30.89 58.98 34.79
CA PRO A 5 30.94 58.80 33.31
C PRO A 5 30.89 57.28 32.89
N ILE A 6 30.55 56.81 31.67
CA ILE A 6 31.10 57.05 30.29
C ILE A 6 32.57 56.60 30.19
N THR A 7 33.08 55.77 29.25
CA THR A 7 32.58 54.99 28.08
C THR A 7 33.71 54.01 27.64
N ARG A 8 33.43 52.88 26.94
CA ARG A 8 34.00 52.50 25.60
C ARG A 8 33.80 51.01 25.22
N MET A 9 33.71 50.77 23.92
CA MET A 9 33.39 49.51 23.23
C MET A 9 34.57 48.51 23.12
N GLY A 10 34.25 47.25 22.83
CA GLY A 10 35.17 46.28 22.24
C GLY A 10 34.45 45.07 21.62
N ALA A 11 34.46 44.94 20.29
CA ALA A 11 34.11 43.72 19.53
C ALA A 11 35.29 43.40 18.59
N PRO A 12 35.63 42.12 18.38
CA PRO A 12 35.16 41.39 17.18
C PRO A 12 34.71 39.94 17.54
N ALA A 13 34.42 38.98 16.65
CA ALA A 13 34.71 38.86 15.21
C ALA A 13 33.66 38.07 14.39
N LEU A 14 33.84 38.14 13.07
CA LEU A 14 33.09 37.49 11.98
C LEU A 14 33.30 35.97 11.88
N ARG A 15 32.25 35.23 11.50
CA ARG A 15 32.33 34.14 10.51
C ARG A 15 31.09 34.13 9.62
N CYS A 16 31.25 34.61 8.38
CA CYS A 16 30.23 34.50 7.33
C CYS A 16 30.73 33.47 6.30
N SER A 17 29.93 32.44 6.01
CA SER A 17 30.25 31.42 5.00
C SER A 17 29.38 31.63 3.77
N LEU A 18 29.92 32.35 2.79
CA LEU A 18 29.26 32.58 1.50
C LEU A 18 29.61 31.42 0.55
N ARG A 19 28.59 30.69 0.10
CA ARG A 19 28.70 29.78 -1.06
C ARG A 19 28.44 30.58 -2.33
N PRO A 20 29.35 30.61 -3.32
CA PRO A 20 29.05 31.19 -4.62
C PRO A 20 28.20 30.24 -5.47
N LEU A 21 27.15 30.78 -6.09
CA LEU A 21 26.47 30.18 -7.24
C LEU A 21 27.00 30.84 -8.52
N CYS A 22 27.09 30.03 -9.59
CA CYS A 22 26.90 30.36 -11.02
C CYS A 22 27.98 29.75 -11.92
N ALA A 23 27.60 28.89 -12.87
CA ALA A 23 28.01 28.97 -14.28
C ALA A 23 27.31 27.90 -15.14
N HIS A 24 26.82 28.37 -16.26
CA HIS A 24 25.93 27.76 -17.24
C HIS A 24 26.69 26.92 -18.30
N MET A 25 26.14 25.75 -18.71
CA MET A 25 26.19 25.01 -20.02
C MET A 25 27.24 25.40 -21.11
N PRO A 26 27.74 24.46 -21.98
CA PRO A 26 26.87 23.60 -22.82
C PRO A 26 27.38 22.24 -23.42
N ARG A 27 26.40 21.47 -23.95
CA ARG A 27 26.37 20.63 -25.20
C ARG A 27 27.41 19.54 -25.55
N ASN A 28 26.85 18.37 -25.91
CA ASN A 28 27.19 17.40 -26.98
C ASN A 28 28.66 17.13 -27.38
N CYS A 29 29.09 15.88 -27.18
CA CYS A 29 30.08 15.19 -28.03
C CYS A 29 29.58 13.77 -28.41
N LEU A 30 29.02 13.63 -29.61
CA LEU A 30 28.82 12.33 -30.28
C LEU A 30 30.14 11.92 -30.94
N VAL A 31 30.70 10.74 -30.61
CA VAL A 31 31.83 10.16 -31.34
C VAL A 31 31.67 8.64 -31.56
N ARG A 32 31.08 8.30 -32.71
CA ARG A 32 31.53 7.22 -33.61
C ARG A 32 32.09 7.95 -34.86
N PRO A 33 33.03 7.42 -35.68
CA PRO A 33 33.04 6.03 -36.14
C PRO A 33 34.41 5.36 -36.36
N ALA A 34 34.39 4.08 -36.73
CA ALA A 34 35.38 3.46 -37.61
C ALA A 34 34.78 2.24 -38.34
N ALA A 35 34.67 2.32 -39.66
CA ALA A 35 34.76 1.17 -40.57
C ALA A 35 36.21 1.19 -41.14
N TYR A 36 36.78 0.23 -41.88
CA TYR A 36 36.29 -0.89 -42.70
C TYR A 36 37.52 -1.78 -42.98
N THR A 37 37.38 -3.09 -43.19
CA THR A 37 37.77 -3.77 -44.44
C THR A 37 37.56 -5.29 -44.39
N SER A 38 37.22 -5.85 -45.55
CA SER A 38 36.84 -7.25 -45.77
C SER A 38 37.97 -8.27 -45.66
N ARG A 39 37.59 -9.53 -45.41
CA ARG A 39 38.19 -10.69 -46.12
C ARG A 39 37.09 -11.57 -46.70
N VAL A 40 37.28 -11.96 -47.96
CA VAL A 40 36.45 -12.90 -48.72
C VAL A 40 37.10 -14.29 -48.66
N GLY A 41 36.30 -15.36 -48.55
CA GLY A 41 36.79 -16.74 -48.65
C GLY A 41 35.66 -17.77 -48.60
N SER A 42 35.59 -18.64 -49.62
CA SER A 42 34.58 -19.70 -49.78
C SER A 42 35.04 -20.67 -50.90
N GLN A 43 34.53 -21.89 -51.07
CA GLN A 43 33.34 -22.55 -50.48
C GLN A 43 33.67 -24.00 -50.03
N HIS A 44 32.60 -24.81 -49.89
CA HIS A 44 32.51 -26.27 -50.11
C HIS A 44 32.46 -27.21 -48.89
N ALA A 45 31.26 -27.78 -48.72
CA ALA A 45 30.94 -29.23 -48.64
C ALA A 45 31.64 -30.12 -47.58
N ALA A 46 30.97 -31.05 -46.87
CA ALA A 46 29.56 -31.47 -46.88
C ALA A 46 29.22 -32.31 -45.61
N SER A 47 27.92 -32.66 -45.51
CA SER A 47 27.38 -33.90 -44.91
C SER A 47 27.00 -33.91 -43.43
N GLY A 48 25.80 -34.41 -43.12
CA GLY A 48 25.38 -34.71 -41.73
C GLY A 48 23.90 -34.44 -41.42
N THR A 49 22.99 -35.27 -41.94
CA THR A 49 21.55 -35.20 -41.66
C THR A 49 21.20 -35.55 -40.21
N SER A 50 20.27 -34.81 -39.57
CA SER A 50 19.36 -35.41 -38.59
C SER A 50 18.04 -34.63 -38.48
N ILE A 51 17.08 -34.97 -39.35
CA ILE A 51 15.66 -34.68 -39.11
C ILE A 51 15.12 -35.86 -38.29
N ARG A 52 14.62 -35.58 -37.08
CA ARG A 52 13.80 -36.53 -36.30
C ARG A 52 12.40 -35.93 -36.24
N SER A 53 11.54 -36.26 -37.20
CA SER A 53 10.68 -37.46 -37.19
C SER A 53 9.63 -37.39 -36.08
N PHE A 54 8.42 -36.96 -36.47
CA PHE A 54 7.21 -37.04 -35.65
C PHE A 54 6.80 -38.51 -35.50
N HIS A 55 6.50 -38.95 -34.27
CA HIS A 55 6.02 -40.31 -34.01
C HIS A 55 4.54 -40.29 -33.62
N SER A 56 3.68 -40.55 -34.60
CA SER A 56 2.25 -40.76 -34.38
C SER A 56 1.97 -42.27 -34.23
N SER A 57 1.87 -42.74 -33.00
CA SER A 57 1.48 -44.12 -32.68
C SER A 57 0.10 -44.14 -32.03
N ILE A 58 -0.91 -44.58 -32.79
CA ILE A 58 -2.23 -44.96 -32.26
C ILE A 58 -2.04 -46.21 -31.40
N ALA A 59 -2.46 -46.15 -30.13
CA ALA A 59 -2.58 -47.31 -29.26
C ALA A 59 -4.03 -47.44 -28.78
N LEU A 60 -4.68 -48.53 -29.15
CA LEU A 60 -6.08 -48.81 -28.83
C LEU A 60 -6.17 -49.49 -27.44
N ARG A 61 -7.08 -48.99 -26.59
CA ARG A 61 -7.57 -49.52 -25.29
C ARG A 61 -6.96 -50.82 -24.74
N GLY A 62 -6.45 -50.73 -23.50
CA GLY A 62 -6.21 -51.89 -22.62
C GLY A 62 -6.05 -51.50 -21.14
N LEU A 63 -7.15 -51.59 -20.38
CA LEU A 63 -7.26 -51.70 -18.91
C LEU A 63 -6.10 -51.17 -18.03
N MET A 64 -6.33 -50.02 -17.37
CA MET A 64 -5.67 -49.68 -16.09
C MET A 64 -6.71 -49.63 -14.96
N PRO A 65 -6.47 -50.27 -13.80
CA PRO A 65 -7.36 -50.19 -12.65
C PRO A 65 -7.17 -48.86 -11.90
N GLU A 66 -8.27 -48.29 -11.43
CA GLU A 66 -8.38 -47.31 -10.34
C GLU A 66 -7.26 -46.24 -10.27
N ALA A 67 -7.07 -45.49 -11.36
CA ALA A 67 -6.33 -44.23 -11.29
C ALA A 67 -7.24 -43.19 -10.61
N GLU A 68 -7.19 -43.17 -9.28
CA GLU A 68 -7.75 -42.14 -8.40
C GLU A 68 -7.46 -40.77 -9.01
N ASN A 69 -8.51 -40.10 -9.53
CA ASN A 69 -8.38 -38.70 -9.92
C ASN A 69 -8.17 -37.94 -8.60
N PRO A 70 -7.01 -37.29 -8.37
CA PRO A 70 -6.98 -36.28 -7.34
C PRO A 70 -8.06 -35.27 -7.73
N PRO A 71 -9.01 -34.94 -6.83
CA PRO A 71 -10.03 -33.94 -7.17
C PRO A 71 -9.31 -32.69 -7.66
N PRO A 72 -9.81 -32.03 -8.73
CA PRO A 72 -9.32 -30.71 -9.10
C PRO A 72 -9.30 -29.88 -7.83
N LYS A 73 -8.15 -29.26 -7.51
CA LYS A 73 -8.08 -28.39 -6.34
C LYS A 73 -9.23 -27.42 -6.45
N GLU A 74 -10.16 -27.51 -5.50
CA GLU A 74 -11.17 -26.50 -5.29
C GLU A 74 -10.37 -25.24 -4.96
N SER A 75 -10.16 -24.41 -5.98
CA SER A 75 -9.96 -23.00 -5.77
C SER A 75 -11.23 -22.55 -5.11
N GLU A 76 -11.20 -22.45 -3.78
CA GLU A 76 -12.23 -21.77 -3.03
C GLU A 76 -12.33 -20.38 -3.67
N ASP A 77 -13.40 -20.18 -4.45
CA ASP A 77 -13.84 -18.86 -4.89
C ASP A 77 -14.28 -18.13 -3.62
N SER A 78 -13.28 -17.60 -2.93
CA SER A 78 -13.48 -16.66 -1.85
C SER A 78 -14.15 -15.46 -2.49
N GLU A 79 -15.48 -15.36 -2.34
CA GLU A 79 -16.32 -14.27 -2.83
C GLU A 79 -15.91 -12.95 -2.15
N SER A 80 -14.75 -12.42 -2.53
CA SER A 80 -14.33 -11.09 -2.15
C SER A 80 -15.22 -10.08 -2.87
N PRO A 81 -15.63 -8.99 -2.20
CA PRO A 81 -16.37 -7.92 -2.85
C PRO A 81 -15.52 -7.37 -4.00
N THR A 82 -15.88 -7.75 -5.22
CA THR A 82 -14.96 -7.71 -6.37
C THR A 82 -14.81 -6.31 -6.97
N VAL A 83 -15.64 -5.35 -6.53
CA VAL A 83 -15.69 -4.00 -7.08
C VAL A 83 -15.63 -2.96 -5.94
N PRO A 84 -14.58 -2.11 -5.87
CA PRO A 84 -14.60 -0.95 -4.99
C PRO A 84 -15.67 0.04 -5.45
N THR A 85 -16.39 0.67 -4.51
CA THR A 85 -17.47 1.60 -4.86
C THR A 85 -16.91 2.92 -5.40
N ASP A 86 -17.39 3.37 -6.56
CA ASP A 86 -17.02 4.64 -7.19
C ASP A 86 -17.59 5.87 -6.44
N ILE A 87 -17.01 6.18 -5.28
CA ILE A 87 -17.38 7.33 -4.46
C ILE A 87 -16.69 8.63 -4.91
N THR A 88 -17.30 9.78 -4.62
CA THR A 88 -16.66 11.07 -4.94
C THR A 88 -15.48 11.38 -4.01
N THR A 89 -14.53 12.21 -4.43
CA THR A 89 -13.36 12.55 -3.59
C THR A 89 -13.77 13.28 -2.30
N THR A 90 -14.82 14.11 -2.34
CA THR A 90 -15.35 14.78 -1.14
C THR A 90 -15.91 13.79 -0.14
N GLU A 91 -16.74 12.86 -0.62
CA GLU A 91 -17.39 11.79 0.14
C GLU A 91 -16.37 10.79 0.71
N TYR A 92 -15.34 10.44 -0.07
CA TYR A 92 -14.18 9.68 0.44
C TYR A 92 -13.54 10.38 1.63
N ASN A 93 -13.23 11.69 1.53
CA ASN A 93 -12.56 12.39 2.60
C ASN A 93 -13.46 12.44 3.85
N GLN A 94 -14.74 12.78 3.70
CA GLN A 94 -15.71 12.79 4.80
C GLN A 94 -15.74 11.45 5.56
N ARG A 95 -15.91 10.32 4.86
CA ARG A 95 -15.96 8.99 5.49
C ARG A 95 -14.63 8.54 6.07
N ALA A 96 -13.52 8.88 5.41
CA ALA A 96 -12.19 8.51 5.88
C ALA A 96 -11.78 9.36 7.09
N ASP A 97 -12.18 10.63 7.17
CA ASP A 97 -11.97 11.48 8.34
C ASP A 97 -12.85 11.02 9.50
N GLU A 98 -14.15 10.78 9.29
CA GLU A 98 -15.07 10.23 10.30
C GLU A 98 -14.55 8.92 10.90
N PHE A 99 -14.09 7.97 10.06
CA PHE A 99 -13.51 6.71 10.51
C PHE A 99 -12.20 6.89 11.30
N MET A 100 -11.30 7.78 10.85
CA MET A 100 -10.02 8.02 11.53
C MET A 100 -10.20 8.77 12.85
N GLU A 101 -11.17 9.70 12.93
CA GLU A 101 -11.53 10.42 14.15
C GLU A 101 -12.23 9.51 15.19
N GLU A 102 -13.14 8.63 14.76
CA GLU A 102 -13.74 7.61 15.64
C GLU A 102 -12.64 6.69 16.20
N LEU A 103 -11.77 6.16 15.32
CA LEU A 103 -10.68 5.28 15.73
C LEU A 103 -9.70 5.97 16.68
N TYR A 104 -9.30 7.20 16.39
CA TYR A 104 -8.45 7.98 17.29
C TYR A 104 -9.10 8.15 18.67
N THR A 105 -10.36 8.57 18.73
CA THR A 105 -11.13 8.75 19.99
C THR A 105 -11.20 7.46 20.80
N ARG A 106 -11.41 6.31 20.14
CA ARG A 106 -11.45 5.00 20.82
C ARG A 106 -10.08 4.52 21.29
N LEU A 107 -9.01 4.93 20.62
CA LEU A 107 -7.64 4.62 21.01
C LEU A 107 -7.15 5.49 22.17
N GLU A 108 -7.50 6.78 22.21
CA GLU A 108 -7.26 7.63 23.41
C GLU A 108 -7.89 7.00 24.67
N GLN A 109 -9.15 6.54 24.56
CA GLN A 109 -9.83 5.82 25.65
C GLN A 109 -9.12 4.53 26.08
N GLU A 110 -8.29 3.91 25.22
CA GLU A 110 -7.54 2.71 25.57
C GLU A 110 -6.15 3.04 26.12
N GLN A 111 -5.53 4.15 25.67
CA GLN A 111 -4.33 4.75 26.24
C GLN A 111 -4.54 5.16 27.71
N ASP A 112 -5.71 5.75 28.03
CA ASP A 112 -6.10 6.06 29.42
C ASP A 112 -6.17 4.82 30.33
N LYS A 113 -6.51 3.64 29.76
CA LYS A 113 -6.58 2.36 30.50
C LYS A 113 -5.24 1.63 30.53
N ARG A 114 -4.39 1.81 29.51
CA ARG A 114 -3.14 1.08 29.29
C ARG A 114 -2.01 2.03 28.93
N THR A 115 -1.13 2.28 29.89
CA THR A 115 0.11 3.06 29.72
C THR A 115 1.13 2.42 28.74
N GLU A 116 0.83 1.25 28.17
CA GLU A 116 1.62 0.57 27.14
C GLU A 116 1.25 1.00 25.70
N VAL A 117 0.18 1.78 25.53
CA VAL A 117 -0.34 2.27 24.25
C VAL A 117 -0.12 3.78 24.18
N ASP A 118 0.44 4.25 23.07
CA ASP A 118 0.64 5.66 22.76
C ASP A 118 0.11 5.96 21.34
N VAL A 119 -0.61 7.06 21.19
CA VAL A 119 -1.42 7.36 20.00
C VAL A 119 -1.12 8.79 19.52
N GLU A 120 -0.70 8.94 18.27
CA GLU A 120 -0.48 10.26 17.65
C GLU A 120 -1.28 10.36 16.34
N PHE A 121 -2.11 11.40 16.19
CA PHE A 121 -2.83 11.69 14.96
C PHE A 121 -2.41 13.04 14.37
N SER A 122 -1.88 13.01 13.16
CA SER A 122 -1.31 14.19 12.50
C SER A 122 -1.51 14.13 10.98
N ALA A 123 -2.10 15.17 10.40
CA ALA A 123 -2.26 15.37 8.96
C ALA A 123 -2.90 14.18 8.17
N GLY A 124 -3.80 13.42 8.80
CA GLY A 124 -4.42 12.23 8.20
C GLY A 124 -3.59 10.95 8.31
N VAL A 125 -2.53 10.97 9.11
CA VAL A 125 -1.76 9.80 9.55
C VAL A 125 -2.02 9.57 11.04
N LEU A 126 -2.39 8.34 11.40
CA LEU A 126 -2.59 7.87 12.76
C LEU A 126 -1.49 6.85 13.07
N GLU A 127 -0.62 7.17 14.01
CA GLU A 127 0.41 6.29 14.54
C GLU A 127 -0.03 5.74 15.89
N VAL A 128 0.11 4.43 16.09
CA VAL A 128 -0.24 3.73 17.33
C VAL A 128 0.93 2.87 17.75
N SER A 129 1.65 3.30 18.78
CA SER A 129 2.78 2.58 19.35
C SER A 129 2.32 1.70 20.49
N ILE A 130 2.53 0.39 20.38
CA ILE A 130 2.19 -0.59 21.43
C ILE A 130 3.47 -1.32 21.83
N GLN A 131 3.92 -1.15 23.07
CA GLN A 131 5.21 -1.70 23.55
C GLN A 131 5.37 -3.21 23.29
N ASN A 132 4.27 -3.97 23.37
CA ASN A 132 4.24 -5.43 23.19
C ASN A 132 3.98 -5.90 21.74
N LYS A 133 3.60 -5.02 20.81
CA LYS A 133 3.23 -5.40 19.42
C LYS A 133 4.01 -4.64 18.33
N GLY A 134 4.62 -3.51 18.66
CA GLY A 134 5.24 -2.59 17.70
C GLY A 134 4.31 -1.44 17.29
N THR A 135 4.75 -0.68 16.28
CA THR A 135 4.06 0.51 15.79
C THR A 135 3.15 0.19 14.60
N TYR A 136 1.88 0.59 14.71
CA TYR A 136 0.90 0.57 13.63
C TYR A 136 0.83 1.97 13.02
N VAL A 137 0.71 2.06 11.69
CA VAL A 137 0.51 3.34 11.00
C VAL A 137 -0.66 3.21 10.05
N LEU A 138 -1.71 4.01 10.27
CA LEU A 138 -2.81 4.18 9.34
C LEU A 138 -2.65 5.52 8.62
N ASN A 139 -2.81 5.56 7.30
CA ASN A 139 -2.55 6.75 6.49
C ASN A 139 -3.66 6.92 5.43
N LYS A 140 -4.35 8.05 5.48
CA LYS A 140 -5.35 8.45 4.50
C LYS A 140 -4.67 8.78 3.16
N GLN A 141 -5.07 8.15 2.05
CA GLN A 141 -4.53 8.41 0.71
C GLN A 141 -5.61 8.99 -0.23
N PRO A 142 -5.94 10.29 -0.13
CA PRO A 142 -6.92 10.95 -1.00
C PRO A 142 -6.74 10.76 -2.52
N PRO A 143 -5.52 10.72 -3.09
CA PRO A 143 -5.36 10.48 -4.53
C PRO A 143 -5.89 9.13 -5.00
N ASN A 144 -5.83 8.10 -4.14
CA ASN A 144 -6.25 6.74 -4.44
C ASN A 144 -7.63 6.40 -3.86
N LYS A 145 -8.21 7.29 -3.04
CA LYS A 145 -9.41 7.03 -2.22
C LYS A 145 -9.27 5.79 -1.32
N GLN A 146 -8.09 5.60 -0.72
CA GLN A 146 -7.75 4.43 0.10
C GLN A 146 -7.24 4.81 1.48
N ILE A 147 -7.47 3.94 2.47
CA ILE A 147 -6.73 3.96 3.74
C ILE A 147 -5.63 2.91 3.66
N TRP A 148 -4.38 3.28 3.94
CA TRP A 148 -3.26 2.36 4.00
C TRP A 148 -2.93 2.04 5.46
N LEU A 149 -2.72 0.76 5.77
CA LEU A 149 -2.29 0.28 7.07
C LEU A 149 -0.90 -0.33 6.94
N SER A 150 0.01 0.01 7.85
CA SER A 150 1.21 -0.75 8.15
C SER A 150 1.02 -1.40 9.53
N SER A 151 0.73 -2.71 9.56
CA SER A 151 0.71 -3.50 10.80
C SER A 151 2.05 -4.24 10.96
N PRO A 152 2.65 -4.26 12.17
CA PRO A 152 3.82 -5.09 12.45
C PRO A 152 3.49 -6.59 12.46
N LEU A 153 2.20 -6.96 12.51
CA LEU A 153 1.74 -8.36 12.50
C LEU A 153 1.38 -8.85 11.09
N THR A 154 0.53 -8.11 10.37
CA THR A 154 0.07 -8.52 9.01
C THR A 154 0.81 -7.86 7.86
N GLY A 155 1.73 -6.95 8.15
CA GLY A 155 2.41 -6.14 7.14
C GLY A 155 1.50 -5.07 6.51
N PRO A 156 1.87 -4.55 5.32
CA PRO A 156 1.14 -3.47 4.67
C PRO A 156 -0.15 -3.96 4.00
N LYS A 157 -1.27 -3.31 4.30
CA LYS A 157 -2.59 -3.51 3.67
C LYS A 157 -3.14 -2.18 3.14
N ARG A 158 -4.05 -2.26 2.17
CA ARG A 158 -4.74 -1.11 1.58
C ARG A 158 -6.23 -1.42 1.61
N PHE A 159 -7.04 -0.45 2.01
CA PHE A 159 -8.47 -0.62 2.15
C PHE A 159 -9.19 0.36 1.24
N ASP A 160 -10.14 -0.17 0.49
CA ASP A 160 -11.02 0.54 -0.41
C ASP A 160 -12.41 0.59 0.22
N TRP A 161 -13.18 1.65 -0.06
CA TRP A 161 -14.55 1.77 0.45
C TRP A 161 -15.50 0.86 -0.35
N VAL A 162 -16.22 -0.01 0.36
CA VAL A 162 -17.22 -0.91 -0.22
C VAL A 162 -18.56 -0.70 0.48
N VAL A 163 -19.61 -0.40 -0.28
CA VAL A 163 -20.98 -0.27 0.24
C VAL A 163 -21.63 -1.66 0.32
N THR A 164 -21.96 -2.09 1.54
CA THR A 164 -22.61 -3.37 1.83
C THR A 164 -24.11 -3.13 2.04
N GLY A 165 -24.87 -3.07 0.95
CA GLY A 165 -26.29 -2.79 1.03
C GLY A 165 -27.02 -2.57 -0.30
N GLU A 166 -26.40 -2.90 -1.44
CA GLU A 166 -26.99 -2.74 -2.77
C GLU A 166 -28.04 -3.81 -3.13
N GLY A 167 -29.03 -4.00 -2.24
CA GLY A 167 -30.33 -4.49 -2.66
C GLY A 167 -30.87 -3.54 -3.74
N LEU A 168 -31.16 -4.09 -4.93
CA LEU A 168 -31.42 -3.43 -6.23
C LEU A 168 -32.56 -2.37 -6.26
N HIS A 169 -33.09 -1.97 -5.12
CA HIS A 169 -34.27 -1.13 -4.96
C HIS A 169 -34.13 -0.08 -3.82
N GLN A 170 -32.97 0.03 -3.17
CA GLN A 170 -32.77 0.96 -2.06
C GLN A 170 -32.02 2.23 -2.52
N LYS A 171 -32.73 3.35 -2.39
CA LYS A 171 -32.37 4.74 -2.74
C LYS A 171 -30.88 5.08 -2.49
N GLU A 172 -30.24 5.69 -3.49
CA GLU A 172 -28.85 6.18 -3.40
C GLU A 172 -28.61 6.97 -2.10
N GLY A 173 -27.57 6.60 -1.36
CA GLY A 173 -27.19 7.24 -0.08
C GLY A 173 -27.69 6.55 1.20
N GLY A 174 -28.35 5.38 1.12
CA GLY A 174 -28.83 4.64 2.29
C GLY A 174 -28.02 3.40 2.72
N GLY A 175 -27.04 2.97 1.94
CA GLY A 175 -26.23 1.78 2.26
C GLY A 175 -25.13 2.09 3.26
N SER A 176 -24.98 1.25 4.30
CA SER A 176 -23.75 1.22 5.10
C SER A 176 -22.59 0.73 4.23
N GLY A 177 -21.37 1.15 4.55
CA GLY A 177 -20.17 0.64 3.93
C GLY A 177 -19.06 0.47 4.94
N ASP A 178 -18.01 -0.25 4.53
CA ASP A 178 -16.85 -0.55 5.35
C ASP A 178 -15.59 -0.44 4.48
N TRP A 179 -14.44 -0.32 5.15
CA TRP A 179 -13.13 -0.28 4.54
C TRP A 179 -12.62 -1.71 4.36
N VAL A 180 -12.63 -2.24 3.13
CA VAL A 180 -12.34 -3.66 2.86
C VAL A 180 -11.04 -3.82 2.06
N TYR A 181 -10.23 -4.81 2.43
CA TYR A 181 -9.07 -5.21 1.64
C TYR A 181 -9.48 -6.20 0.56
N LEU A 182 -9.66 -5.71 -0.67
CA LEU A 182 -10.19 -6.46 -1.83
C LEU A 182 -9.46 -7.78 -2.14
N LYS A 183 -8.20 -7.94 -1.71
CA LYS A 183 -7.40 -9.14 -1.97
C LYS A 183 -7.74 -10.32 -1.04
N ASP A 184 -7.99 -10.04 0.25
CA ASP A 184 -8.20 -11.06 1.28
C ASP A 184 -9.63 -10.99 1.87
N GLY A 185 -10.48 -10.07 1.38
CA GLY A 185 -11.84 -9.82 1.89
C GLY A 185 -11.91 -9.18 3.29
N THR A 186 -10.77 -8.93 3.95
CA THR A 186 -10.73 -8.50 5.35
C THR A 186 -11.19 -7.06 5.54
N SER A 187 -12.14 -6.82 6.44
CA SER A 187 -12.53 -5.48 6.90
C SER A 187 -11.46 -4.85 7.80
N LEU A 188 -11.19 -3.55 7.62
CA LEU A 188 -10.34 -2.75 8.50
C LEU A 188 -10.93 -2.69 9.92
N THR A 189 -12.25 -2.54 10.03
CA THR A 189 -13.01 -2.55 11.28
C THR A 189 -12.78 -3.85 12.07
N GLU A 190 -12.77 -5.00 11.40
CA GLU A 190 -12.47 -6.29 12.01
C GLU A 190 -10.99 -6.42 12.40
N LEU A 191 -10.08 -5.99 11.53
CA LEU A 191 -8.64 -6.05 11.78
C LEU A 191 -8.26 -5.18 13.00
N VAL A 192 -8.76 -3.95 13.07
CA VAL A 192 -8.61 -3.06 14.24
C VAL A 192 -9.14 -3.73 15.51
N ARG A 193 -10.33 -4.34 15.46
CA ARG A 193 -10.91 -5.07 16.60
C ARG A 193 -10.03 -6.23 17.05
N LYS A 194 -9.43 -6.97 16.12
CA LYS A 194 -8.56 -8.12 16.39
C LYS A 194 -7.17 -7.74 16.89
N GLU A 195 -6.56 -6.72 16.29
CA GLU A 195 -5.15 -6.35 16.55
C GLU A 195 -5.01 -5.28 17.62
N LEU A 196 -5.88 -4.28 17.67
CA LEU A 196 -5.85 -3.18 18.65
C LEU A 196 -6.84 -3.43 19.82
N GLY A 197 -7.84 -4.30 19.65
CA GLY A 197 -8.86 -4.56 20.68
C GLY A 197 -9.99 -3.52 20.70
N VAL A 198 -10.03 -2.64 19.69
CA VAL A 198 -10.95 -1.49 19.61
C VAL A 198 -12.20 -1.86 18.82
N GLN A 199 -13.37 -1.56 19.37
CA GLN A 199 -14.65 -1.69 18.65
C GLN A 199 -14.97 -0.35 17.98
N LEU A 200 -14.94 -0.35 16.64
CA LEU A 200 -15.49 0.72 15.81
C LEU A 200 -16.86 0.31 15.31
N GLY A 201 -17.71 1.31 15.08
CA GLY A 201 -19.09 1.12 14.67
C GLY A 201 -20.07 1.60 15.73
N VAL A 202 -21.10 2.32 15.26
CA VAL A 202 -22.27 2.72 16.03
C VAL A 202 -22.86 1.51 16.73
N GLU A 203 -23.14 1.64 18.03
CA GLU A 203 -23.96 0.66 18.75
C GLU A 203 -25.32 0.57 18.03
N GLU A 204 -25.61 -0.56 17.37
CA GLU A 204 -27.00 -0.87 17.06
C GLU A 204 -27.66 -1.24 18.41
N PRO A 205 -28.55 -0.41 18.97
CA PRO A 205 -29.18 -0.74 20.23
C PRO A 205 -30.06 -1.96 20.00
N ALA A 206 -29.83 -3.02 20.79
CA ALA A 206 -30.55 -4.27 20.69
C ALA A 206 -32.07 -4.04 20.62
N SER A 207 -32.71 -4.55 19.57
CA SER A 207 -34.17 -4.63 19.50
C SER A 207 -34.70 -5.35 20.74
N THR A 208 -35.46 -4.62 21.55
CA THR A 208 -36.10 -5.07 22.80
C THR A 208 -37.61 -4.85 22.69
#